data_AF-A0A523MBY8-F1
#
_entry.id   AF-A0A523MBY8-F1
#
_cell.length_a   1.000
_cell.length_b   1.000
_cell.length_c   1.000
_cell.angle_alpha   90.00
_cell.angle_beta   90.00
_cell.angle_gamma   90.00
#
_symmetry.space_group_name_H-M   'P 1'
#
loop_
_entity.id
_entity.type
_entity.pdbx_description
1 polymer ?
#
loop_
_entity_poly.entity_id
_entity_poly.type
_entity_poly.pdbx_seq_one_letter_code
_entity_poly.pdbx_strand_id
1 'polypeptide(L)'
;MNSSENYYKVTAAWEHVDRRDWLMLTIIGTALMLFLAFRFLLATGYALFDPDEAMSSIAGATLLYGGLPYVDVMVHRGPLLYLWHGLVLAAFGPYSYTAIHWSCILYAIACSGYLLRRVRLCFGRFTAASTSIALLILATVWICDEDLWALNADLMMGATAAAGFACLLQPISSNPINRTRLALAGLLFGLAFTFKQNAFIFALVPGIVALTAPGQKLRIGISCCIVSGITFLVPFVAFATHYWSLGYWNEFWEGFYVYNSRYTTSTDISLLKNMASVVQPYGLFLLFPVLATVRLWRTKHQHNLGVILIWLLTALLVATATASSSSNYLWPLNFVIAVTTGITFNWLWRCRTLTSSWQRKGALAVTLVFMVLLGTRVILGSVASVENIDILAAQTQKKVGGTAATFPDPDTVTRIIETAKEYTAESDTIFVMGGYAP
;
A
#
# COMPACT_ATOMS: atom_id res chain seq x y z
N MET A 1 4.97 -2.99 -54.17
CA MET A 1 5.44 -2.97 -52.77
C MET A 1 4.19 -3.00 -51.89
N ASN A 2 3.88 -4.17 -51.33
CA ASN A 2 2.56 -4.52 -50.76
C ASN A 2 2.34 -3.93 -49.36
N SER A 3 1.66 -2.79 -49.27
CA SER A 3 1.13 -2.24 -48.01
C SER A 3 -0.21 -2.87 -47.58
N SER A 4 -0.87 -3.62 -48.47
CA SER A 4 -2.18 -4.23 -48.21
C SER A 4 -2.12 -5.56 -47.44
N GLU A 5 -1.02 -6.32 -47.51
CA GLU A 5 -0.89 -7.61 -46.79
C GLU A 5 -0.66 -7.47 -45.28
N ASN A 6 -0.12 -6.33 -44.82
CA ASN A 6 0.08 -6.10 -43.38
C ASN A 6 -1.20 -5.66 -42.66
N TYR A 7 -2.17 -5.08 -43.36
CA TYR A 7 -3.43 -4.64 -42.74
C TYR A 7 -4.33 -5.81 -42.32
N TYR A 8 -4.37 -6.89 -43.13
CA TYR A 8 -5.17 -8.08 -42.83
C TYR A 8 -4.61 -8.93 -41.67
N LYS A 9 -3.30 -8.87 -41.40
CA LYS A 9 -2.72 -9.57 -40.25
C LYS A 9 -3.00 -8.90 -38.91
N VAL A 10 -3.23 -7.59 -38.90
CA VAL A 10 -3.56 -6.86 -37.66
C VAL A 10 -5.03 -7.06 -37.31
N THR A 11 -5.95 -7.11 -38.27
CA THR A 11 -7.39 -7.33 -38.00
C THR A 11 -7.69 -8.77 -37.54
N ALA A 12 -7.02 -9.79 -38.09
CA ALA A 12 -7.19 -11.17 -37.65
C ALA A 12 -6.69 -11.44 -36.22
N ALA A 13 -5.82 -10.59 -35.67
CA ALA A 13 -5.32 -10.74 -34.30
C ALA A 13 -6.34 -10.31 -33.22
N TRP A 14 -7.37 -9.53 -33.58
CA TRP A 14 -8.43 -9.10 -32.66
C TRP A 14 -9.62 -10.07 -32.60
N GLU A 15 -9.81 -10.91 -33.63
CA GLU A 15 -10.93 -11.88 -33.70
C GLU A 15 -10.74 -13.12 -32.81
N HIS A 16 -9.60 -13.27 -32.15
CA HIS A 16 -9.33 -14.36 -31.21
C HIS A 16 -9.01 -13.89 -29.80
N VAL A 17 -9.68 -12.83 -29.33
CA VAL A 17 -9.89 -12.66 -27.89
C VAL A 17 -10.83 -13.78 -27.45
N ASP A 18 -10.25 -14.87 -26.96
CA ASP A 18 -10.96 -16.06 -26.47
C ASP A 18 -12.08 -15.61 -25.51
N ARG A 19 -13.29 -16.20 -25.57
CA ARG A 19 -14.42 -15.85 -24.66
C ARG A 19 -14.00 -15.82 -23.19
N ARG A 20 -12.97 -16.59 -22.84
CA ARG A 20 -12.34 -16.62 -21.52
C ARG A 20 -11.66 -15.29 -21.14
N ASP A 21 -11.05 -14.59 -22.08
CA ASP A 21 -10.42 -13.30 -21.85
C ASP A 21 -11.46 -12.21 -21.53
N TRP A 22 -12.57 -12.20 -22.25
CA TRP A 22 -13.69 -11.29 -21.96
C TRP A 22 -14.27 -11.53 -20.58
N LEU A 23 -14.57 -12.79 -20.23
CA LEU A 23 -15.07 -13.12 -18.90
C LEU A 23 -14.11 -12.65 -17.80
N MET A 24 -12.80 -12.82 -17.99
CA MET A 24 -11.79 -12.40 -17.01
C MET A 24 -11.68 -10.89 -16.89
N LEU A 25 -11.71 -10.15 -18.00
CA LEU A 25 -11.76 -8.70 -17.98
C LEU A 25 -13.04 -8.21 -17.30
N THR A 26 -14.18 -8.85 -17.55
CA THR A 26 -15.45 -8.54 -16.87
C THR A 26 -15.32 -8.76 -15.37
N ILE A 27 -14.78 -9.90 -14.92
CA ILE A 27 -14.62 -10.18 -13.48
C ILE A 27 -13.68 -9.17 -12.81
N ILE A 28 -12.53 -8.86 -13.41
CA ILE A 28 -11.60 -7.84 -12.88
C ILE A 28 -12.29 -6.47 -12.85
N GLY A 29 -12.97 -6.11 -13.95
CA GLY A 29 -13.69 -4.86 -14.08
C GLY A 29 -14.78 -4.72 -13.03
N THR A 30 -15.62 -5.74 -12.83
CA THR A 30 -16.66 -5.76 -11.79
C THR A 30 -16.07 -5.67 -10.40
N ALA A 31 -15.01 -6.42 -10.10
CA ALA A 31 -14.33 -6.34 -8.80
C ALA A 31 -13.78 -4.93 -8.54
N LEU A 32 -13.08 -4.34 -9.51
CA LEU A 32 -12.58 -2.98 -9.43
C LEU A 32 -13.72 -1.96 -9.27
N MET A 33 -14.82 -2.12 -10.00
CA MET A 33 -16.00 -1.24 -9.89
C MET A 33 -16.65 -1.35 -8.52
N LEU A 34 -16.76 -2.55 -7.93
CA LEU A 34 -17.27 -2.74 -6.58
C LEU A 34 -16.34 -2.13 -5.52
N PHE A 35 -15.03 -2.29 -5.69
CA PHE A 35 -14.03 -1.61 -4.85
C PHE A 35 -14.21 -0.10 -4.88
N LEU A 36 -14.27 0.45 -6.10
CA LEU A 36 -14.42 1.87 -6.33
C LEU A 36 -15.74 2.39 -5.81
N ALA A 37 -16.83 1.66 -5.99
CA ALA A 37 -18.14 2.02 -5.45
C ALA A 37 -18.13 2.03 -3.91
N PHE A 38 -17.54 1.01 -3.28
CA PHE A 38 -17.40 0.96 -1.82
C PHE A 38 -16.53 2.12 -1.31
N ARG A 39 -15.37 2.34 -1.93
CA ARG A 39 -14.46 3.43 -1.57
C ARG A 39 -15.06 4.80 -1.88
N PHE A 40 -15.86 4.94 -2.94
CA PHE A 40 -16.64 6.14 -3.26
C PHE A 40 -17.61 6.45 -2.14
N LEU A 41 -18.44 5.46 -1.76
CA LEU A 41 -19.44 5.62 -0.70
C LEU A 41 -18.78 6.05 0.61
N LEU A 42 -17.67 5.40 0.98
CA LEU A 42 -16.87 5.81 2.13
C LEU A 42 -16.36 7.26 1.97
N ALA A 43 -15.64 7.58 0.89
CA ALA A 43 -15.03 8.90 0.70
C ALA A 43 -16.05 10.06 0.60
N THR A 44 -17.29 9.78 0.20
CA THR A 44 -18.38 10.77 0.18
C THR A 44 -19.17 10.84 1.47
N GLY A 45 -19.19 9.77 2.27
CA GLY A 45 -19.93 9.68 3.52
C GLY A 45 -19.18 10.28 4.71
N TYR A 46 -17.86 10.41 4.61
CA TYR A 46 -16.99 10.81 5.73
C TYR A 46 -16.03 11.94 5.31
N ALA A 47 -15.91 12.95 6.17
CA ALA A 47 -14.94 14.03 5.96
C ALA A 47 -13.50 13.56 6.23
N LEU A 48 -13.31 12.74 7.26
CA LEU A 48 -12.02 12.17 7.70
C LEU A 48 -12.28 10.76 8.24
N PHE A 49 -11.39 9.82 7.95
CA PHE A 49 -11.50 8.43 8.44
C PHE A 49 -10.77 8.17 9.77
N ASP A 50 -9.69 8.91 10.02
CA ASP A 50 -8.75 8.66 11.11
C ASP A 50 -8.06 9.99 11.49
N PRO A 51 -7.85 10.27 12.79
CA PRO A 51 -7.00 11.37 13.26
C PRO A 51 -5.69 11.58 12.48
N ASP A 52 -5.01 10.51 12.03
CA ASP A 52 -3.78 10.64 11.25
C ASP A 52 -3.98 11.31 9.89
N GLU A 53 -5.14 11.11 9.26
CA GLU A 53 -5.50 11.76 8.01
C GLU A 53 -5.74 13.25 8.20
N ALA A 54 -6.37 13.63 9.32
CA ALA A 54 -6.57 15.01 9.73
C ALA A 54 -5.22 15.72 9.91
N MET A 55 -4.32 15.12 10.70
CA MET A 55 -2.98 15.62 10.97
C MET A 55 -2.16 15.79 9.69
N SER A 56 -2.23 14.82 8.78
CA SER A 56 -1.52 14.89 7.50
C SER A 56 -2.07 15.97 6.58
N SER A 57 -3.38 16.20 6.62
CA SER A 57 -4.04 17.27 5.86
C SER A 57 -3.73 18.65 6.43
N ILE A 58 -3.65 18.81 7.76
CA ILE A 58 -3.21 20.05 8.40
C ILE A 58 -1.77 20.37 7.99
N ALA A 59 -0.83 19.42 8.10
CA ALA A 59 0.54 19.63 7.66
C ALA A 59 0.65 19.92 6.15
N GLY A 60 -0.19 19.29 5.33
CA GLY A 60 -0.30 19.62 3.91
C GLY A 60 -0.81 21.04 3.67
N ALA A 61 -1.81 21.49 4.42
CA ALA A 61 -2.35 22.85 4.34
C ALA A 61 -1.33 23.90 4.82
N THR A 62 -0.49 23.59 5.81
CA THR A 62 0.60 24.47 6.26
C THR A 62 1.52 24.88 5.11
N LEU A 63 1.81 23.96 4.19
CA LEU A 63 2.60 24.25 2.99
C LEU A 63 1.94 25.31 2.08
N LEU A 64 0.61 25.37 2.03
CA LEU A 64 -0.13 26.35 1.21
C LEU A 64 0.05 27.78 1.72
N TYR A 65 0.21 27.94 3.03
CA TYR A 65 0.36 29.23 3.68
C TYR A 65 1.84 29.62 3.88
N GLY A 66 2.76 28.90 3.23
CA GLY A 66 4.20 29.18 3.28
C GLY A 66 4.91 28.62 4.53
N GLY A 67 4.21 27.87 5.38
CA GLY A 67 4.82 27.16 6.50
C GLY A 67 5.45 25.83 6.07
N LEU A 68 6.15 25.19 7.01
CA LEU A 68 6.86 23.94 6.84
C LEU A 68 6.38 22.89 7.86
N PRO A 69 6.03 21.67 7.42
CA PRO A 69 5.87 20.53 8.32
C PRO A 69 7.11 20.32 9.21
N TYR A 70 6.93 19.78 10.41
CA TYR A 70 7.96 19.61 11.45
C TYR A 70 8.42 20.91 12.14
N VAL A 71 8.27 22.07 11.50
CA VAL A 71 8.65 23.37 12.07
C VAL A 71 7.40 24.07 12.64
N ASP A 72 6.45 24.38 11.76
CA ASP A 72 5.24 25.14 12.14
C ASP A 72 4.12 24.24 12.66
N VAL A 73 4.16 22.95 12.30
CA VAL A 73 3.23 21.92 12.80
C VAL A 73 4.02 20.67 13.15
N MET A 74 3.92 20.25 14.42
CA MET A 74 4.58 19.05 14.90
C MET A 74 3.88 17.80 14.35
N VAL A 75 4.58 17.05 13.52
CA VAL A 75 4.11 15.82 12.87
C VAL A 75 5.24 14.81 12.74
N HIS A 76 4.92 13.53 12.51
CA HIS A 76 5.91 12.45 12.54
C HIS A 76 5.85 11.48 11.34
N ARG A 77 4.93 11.66 10.39
CA ARG A 77 4.88 10.87 9.14
C ARG A 77 5.91 11.40 8.14
N GLY A 78 6.04 10.74 6.99
CA GLY A 78 7.03 11.11 6.00
C GLY A 78 6.66 12.38 5.20
N PRO A 79 7.65 13.18 4.76
CA PRO A 79 7.42 14.49 4.17
C PRO A 79 6.69 14.44 2.83
N LEU A 80 6.80 13.32 2.10
CA LEU A 80 6.14 13.18 0.81
C LEU A 80 4.61 13.13 0.96
N LEU A 81 4.10 12.63 2.09
CA LEU A 81 2.67 12.62 2.38
C LEU A 81 2.12 14.05 2.50
N TYR A 82 2.82 14.91 3.24
CA TYR A 82 2.42 16.30 3.42
C TYR A 82 2.49 17.08 2.12
N LEU A 83 3.56 16.87 1.34
CA LEU A 83 3.66 17.45 0.01
C LEU A 83 2.50 16.99 -0.89
N TRP A 84 2.15 15.71 -0.86
CA TRP A 84 1.02 15.17 -1.62
C TRP A 84 -0.30 15.83 -1.22
N HIS A 85 -0.61 15.88 0.08
CA HIS A 85 -1.82 16.53 0.59
C HIS A 85 -1.85 18.01 0.24
N GLY A 86 -0.74 18.72 0.43
CA GLY A 86 -0.60 20.13 0.07
C GLY A 86 -0.85 20.39 -1.42
N LEU A 87 -0.29 19.58 -2.32
CA LEU A 87 -0.53 19.72 -3.77
C LEU A 87 -2.01 19.51 -4.13
N VAL A 88 -2.68 18.56 -3.49
CA VAL A 88 -4.11 18.29 -3.74
C VAL A 88 -4.97 19.43 -3.20
N LEU A 89 -4.69 19.90 -1.98
CA LEU A 89 -5.41 21.04 -1.41
C LEU A 89 -5.13 22.34 -2.17
N ALA A 90 -3.93 22.53 -2.73
CA ALA A 90 -3.62 23.66 -3.62
C ALA A 90 -4.52 23.64 -4.87
N ALA A 91 -4.73 22.45 -5.44
CA ALA A 91 -5.48 22.29 -6.68
C ALA A 91 -7.00 22.36 -6.49
N PHE A 92 -7.52 21.84 -5.38
CA PHE A 92 -8.96 21.68 -5.15
C PHE A 92 -9.52 22.55 -4.02
N GLY A 93 -8.68 23.26 -3.28
CA GLY A 93 -9.05 24.12 -2.15
C GLY A 93 -8.65 23.54 -0.78
N PRO A 94 -8.45 24.40 0.24
CA PRO A 94 -7.87 24.04 1.55
C PRO A 94 -8.70 23.09 2.42
N TYR A 95 -9.93 22.76 1.99
CA TYR A 95 -10.85 21.90 2.72
C TYR A 95 -11.38 20.72 1.88
N SER A 96 -10.73 20.44 0.75
CA SER A 96 -11.18 19.43 -0.20
C SER A 96 -10.70 18.02 0.17
N TYR A 97 -11.12 17.52 1.34
CA TYR A 97 -10.73 16.19 1.85
C TYR A 97 -11.15 15.06 0.91
N THR A 98 -12.33 15.16 0.30
CA THR A 98 -12.76 14.22 -0.74
C THR A 98 -11.77 14.17 -1.91
N ALA A 99 -11.14 15.29 -2.28
CA ALA A 99 -10.11 15.31 -3.32
C ALA A 99 -8.83 14.60 -2.85
N ILE A 100 -8.43 14.75 -1.58
CA ILE A 100 -7.34 13.97 -0.97
C ILE A 100 -7.66 12.48 -1.08
N HIS A 101 -8.85 12.06 -0.67
CA HIS A 101 -9.26 10.66 -0.75
C HIS A 101 -9.16 10.10 -2.18
N TRP A 102 -9.75 10.82 -3.14
CA TRP A 102 -9.66 10.42 -4.55
C TRP A 102 -8.23 10.36 -5.06
N SER A 103 -7.39 11.32 -4.69
CA SER A 103 -5.98 11.32 -5.09
C SER A 103 -5.24 10.10 -4.58
N CYS A 104 -5.44 9.72 -3.31
CA CYS A 104 -4.83 8.55 -2.70
C CYS A 104 -5.35 7.24 -3.33
N ILE A 105 -6.66 7.15 -3.60
CA ILE A 105 -7.26 6.01 -4.31
C ILE A 105 -6.67 5.87 -5.71
N LEU A 106 -6.61 6.96 -6.48
CA LEU A 106 -6.05 6.96 -7.84
C LEU A 106 -4.57 6.56 -7.84
N TYR A 107 -3.79 7.07 -6.89
CA TYR A 107 -2.39 6.69 -6.73
C TYR A 107 -2.25 5.20 -6.40
N ALA A 108 -3.01 4.69 -5.43
CA ALA A 108 -3.01 3.27 -5.08
C ALA A 108 -3.41 2.37 -6.26
N ILE A 109 -4.39 2.80 -7.07
CA ILE A 109 -4.80 2.11 -8.31
C ILE A 109 -3.68 2.14 -9.35
N ALA A 110 -2.98 3.26 -9.52
CA ALA A 110 -1.84 3.35 -10.44
C ALA A 110 -0.72 2.36 -10.06
N CYS A 111 -0.31 2.35 -8.78
CA CYS A 111 0.69 1.41 -8.27
C CYS A 111 0.24 -0.04 -8.40
N SER A 112 -1.01 -0.34 -8.03
CA SER A 112 -1.59 -1.68 -8.13
C SER A 112 -1.73 -2.13 -9.58
N GLY A 113 -2.12 -1.24 -10.49
CA GLY A 113 -2.21 -1.51 -11.92
C GLY A 113 -0.86 -1.88 -12.51
N TYR A 114 0.21 -1.19 -12.11
CA TYR A 114 1.57 -1.56 -12.48
C TYR A 114 1.97 -2.94 -11.92
N LEU A 115 1.69 -3.22 -10.64
CA LEU A 115 1.89 -4.55 -10.05
C LEU A 115 1.16 -5.64 -10.83
N LEU A 116 -0.15 -5.47 -11.08
CA LEU A 116 -0.98 -6.44 -11.78
C LEU A 116 -0.51 -6.66 -13.22
N ARG A 117 -0.02 -5.62 -13.90
CA ARG A 117 0.63 -5.76 -15.21
C ARG A 117 1.87 -6.64 -15.11
N ARG A 118 2.74 -6.46 -14.10
CA ARG A 118 3.94 -7.29 -13.91
C ARG A 118 3.58 -8.72 -13.53
N VAL A 119 2.60 -8.92 -12.65
CA VAL A 119 2.06 -10.24 -12.29
C VAL A 119 1.51 -10.96 -13.52
N ARG A 120 0.76 -10.26 -14.39
CA ARG A 120 0.25 -10.81 -15.66
C ARG A 120 1.38 -11.28 -16.56
N LEU A 121 2.45 -10.49 -16.69
CA LEU A 121 3.61 -10.84 -17.53
C LEU A 121 4.39 -12.03 -16.97
N CYS A 122 4.46 -12.19 -15.65
CA CYS A 122 5.26 -13.22 -15.01
C CYS A 122 4.52 -14.56 -14.83
N PHE A 123 3.21 -14.50 -14.53
CA PHE A 123 2.43 -15.67 -14.10
C PHE A 123 1.16 -15.89 -14.93
N GLY A 124 0.84 -14.97 -15.85
CA GLY A 124 -0.31 -15.04 -16.74
C GLY A 124 -1.53 -14.25 -16.26
N ARG A 125 -2.51 -14.12 -17.16
CA ARG A 125 -3.72 -13.29 -16.98
C ARG A 125 -4.57 -13.73 -15.80
N PHE A 126 -4.75 -15.05 -15.62
CA PHE A 126 -5.56 -15.58 -14.53
C PHE A 126 -4.98 -15.26 -13.15
N THR A 127 -3.66 -15.40 -12.99
CA THR A 127 -3.01 -15.01 -11.73
C THR A 127 -3.21 -13.53 -11.43
N ALA A 128 -3.05 -12.64 -12.42
CA ALA A 128 -3.28 -11.22 -12.22
C ALA A 128 -4.73 -10.91 -11.80
N ALA A 129 -5.72 -11.55 -12.42
CA ALA A 129 -7.12 -11.38 -12.04
C ALA A 129 -7.43 -11.86 -10.63
N SER A 130 -6.93 -13.04 -10.27
CA SER A 130 -7.10 -13.57 -8.92
C SER A 130 -6.37 -12.71 -7.89
N THR A 131 -5.21 -12.14 -8.24
CA THR A 131 -4.50 -11.17 -7.40
C THR A 131 -5.30 -9.88 -7.21
N SER A 132 -5.94 -9.33 -8.26
CA SER A 132 -6.75 -8.12 -8.09
C SER A 132 -7.97 -8.35 -7.20
N ILE A 133 -8.63 -9.51 -7.34
CA ILE A 133 -9.75 -9.89 -6.47
C ILE A 133 -9.28 -10.11 -5.03
N ALA A 134 -8.15 -10.79 -4.83
CA ALA A 134 -7.59 -10.99 -3.50
C ALA A 134 -7.19 -9.67 -2.83
N LEU A 135 -6.59 -8.75 -3.59
CA LEU A 135 -6.23 -7.43 -3.10
C LEU A 135 -7.47 -6.65 -2.68
N LEU A 136 -8.53 -6.67 -3.49
CA LEU A 136 -9.83 -6.09 -3.16
C LEU A 136 -10.35 -6.64 -1.82
N ILE A 137 -10.44 -7.97 -1.71
CA ILE A 137 -10.95 -8.63 -0.50
C ILE A 137 -10.15 -8.21 0.74
N LEU A 138 -8.82 -8.24 0.66
CA LEU A 138 -7.93 -7.89 1.78
C LEU A 138 -8.02 -6.40 2.13
N ALA A 139 -8.19 -5.53 1.14
CA ALA A 139 -8.23 -4.08 1.30
C ALA A 139 -9.59 -3.53 1.78
N THR A 140 -10.68 -4.31 1.72
CA THR A 140 -12.02 -3.81 2.08
C THR A 140 -12.86 -4.73 2.96
N VAL A 141 -12.80 -6.05 2.76
CA VAL A 141 -13.77 -6.97 3.38
C VAL A 141 -13.15 -7.83 4.48
N TRP A 142 -11.89 -8.23 4.32
CA TRP A 142 -11.27 -9.20 5.21
C TRP A 142 -10.80 -8.57 6.53
N ILE A 143 -10.30 -7.34 6.44
CA ILE A 143 -9.85 -6.55 7.58
C ILE A 143 -10.73 -5.30 7.58
N CYS A 144 -11.86 -5.37 8.30
CA CYS A 144 -12.79 -4.26 8.48
C CYS A 144 -12.34 -3.43 9.69
N ASP A 145 -11.45 -2.48 9.44
CA ASP A 145 -10.91 -1.57 10.47
C ASP A 145 -10.80 -0.17 9.86
N GLU A 146 -11.16 0.84 10.64
CA GLU A 146 -11.18 2.26 10.23
C GLU A 146 -9.77 2.69 9.79
N ASP A 147 -8.74 2.25 10.50
CA ASP A 147 -7.32 2.48 10.21
C ASP A 147 -6.88 1.95 8.83
N LEU A 148 -7.48 0.85 8.36
CA LEU A 148 -7.20 0.28 7.03
C LEU A 148 -8.06 0.94 5.94
N TRP A 149 -9.17 1.57 6.33
CA TRP A 149 -9.97 2.36 5.39
C TRP A 149 -9.39 3.76 5.21
N ALA A 150 -8.71 4.29 6.21
CA ALA A 150 -7.98 5.55 6.13
C ALA A 150 -6.97 5.55 4.97
N LEU A 151 -6.98 6.62 4.21
CA LEU A 151 -6.11 6.81 3.05
C LEU A 151 -4.81 7.48 3.50
N ASN A 152 -4.13 6.81 4.43
CA ASN A 152 -3.00 7.33 5.19
C ASN A 152 -1.63 6.97 4.59
N ALA A 153 -0.58 7.29 5.34
CA ALA A 153 0.81 7.00 5.03
C ALA A 153 1.07 5.52 4.70
N ASP A 154 0.36 4.59 5.35
CA ASP A 154 0.60 3.16 5.22
C ASP A 154 0.14 2.61 3.87
N LEU A 155 -1.02 3.04 3.39
CA LEU A 155 -1.49 2.69 2.06
C LEU A 155 -0.53 3.22 0.99
N MET A 156 -0.15 4.50 1.08
CA MET A 156 0.78 5.14 0.14
C MET A 156 2.13 4.42 0.13
N MET A 157 2.71 4.16 1.31
CA MET A 157 3.94 3.39 1.47
C MET A 157 3.79 1.98 0.88
N GLY A 158 2.77 1.23 1.29
CA GLY A 158 2.54 -0.16 0.89
C GLY A 158 2.33 -0.32 -0.61
N ALA A 159 1.50 0.53 -1.22
CA ALA A 159 1.25 0.53 -2.66
C ALA A 159 2.51 0.87 -3.46
N THR A 160 3.27 1.88 -3.01
CA THR A 160 4.53 2.27 -3.66
C THR A 160 5.58 1.17 -3.55
N ALA A 161 5.73 0.56 -2.37
CA ALA A 161 6.63 -0.57 -2.16
C ALA A 161 6.23 -1.78 -3.04
N ALA A 162 4.93 -2.07 -3.17
CA ALA A 162 4.43 -3.11 -4.04
C ALA A 162 4.79 -2.86 -5.52
N ALA A 163 4.73 -1.61 -5.99
CA ALA A 163 5.23 -1.23 -7.31
C ALA A 163 6.76 -1.41 -7.42
N GLY A 164 7.51 -1.13 -6.35
CA GLY A 164 8.94 -1.44 -6.24
C GLY A 164 9.23 -2.93 -6.43
N PHE A 165 8.53 -3.81 -5.71
CA PHE A 165 8.63 -5.25 -5.88
C PHE A 165 8.21 -5.72 -7.28
N ALA A 166 7.19 -5.09 -7.89
CA ALA A 166 6.77 -5.38 -9.25
C ALA A 166 7.91 -5.14 -10.27
N CYS A 167 8.78 -4.15 -10.02
CA CYS A 167 9.99 -3.91 -10.82
C CYS A 167 11.00 -5.05 -10.72
N LEU A 168 10.94 -5.90 -9.69
CA LEU A 168 11.86 -7.02 -9.46
C LEU A 168 11.35 -8.36 -10.02
N LEU A 169 10.04 -8.49 -10.26
CA LEU A 169 9.41 -9.71 -10.83
C LEU A 169 9.77 -9.95 -12.30
N GLN A 170 10.15 -11.16 -12.69
CA GLN A 170 10.64 -11.49 -14.03
C GLN A 170 9.84 -12.60 -14.75
N PRO A 171 9.52 -12.44 -16.04
CA PRO A 171 9.09 -13.56 -16.88
C PRO A 171 10.18 -14.64 -16.99
N ILE A 172 9.80 -15.91 -17.17
CA ILE A 172 10.76 -17.03 -17.28
C ILE A 172 11.74 -16.83 -18.45
N SER A 173 11.28 -16.23 -19.55
CA SER A 173 12.06 -16.04 -20.77
C SER A 173 12.88 -14.74 -20.80
N SER A 174 12.87 -13.93 -19.74
CA SER A 174 13.55 -12.63 -19.77
C SER A 174 15.03 -12.74 -19.43
N ASN A 175 15.82 -11.86 -20.05
CA ASN A 175 17.19 -11.57 -19.64
C ASN A 175 17.29 -11.21 -18.15
N PRO A 176 18.49 -11.34 -17.54
CA PRO A 176 18.73 -10.94 -16.17
C PRO A 176 18.30 -9.48 -15.90
N ILE A 177 18.02 -9.19 -14.62
CA ILE A 177 17.47 -7.88 -14.24
C ILE A 177 18.42 -6.76 -14.66
N ASN A 178 17.90 -5.75 -15.35
CA ASN A 178 18.72 -4.64 -15.83
C ASN A 178 18.81 -3.51 -14.79
N ARG A 179 19.82 -2.66 -14.95
CA ARG A 179 20.07 -1.52 -14.06
C ARG A 179 18.88 -0.57 -13.96
N THR A 180 18.17 -0.33 -15.06
CA THR A 180 17.01 0.58 -15.10
C THR A 180 15.87 0.10 -14.20
N ARG A 181 15.56 -1.21 -14.20
CA ARG A 181 14.51 -1.76 -13.33
C ARG A 181 14.90 -1.72 -11.86
N LEU A 182 16.18 -1.91 -11.55
CA LEU A 182 16.68 -1.79 -10.17
C LEU A 182 16.76 -0.33 -9.71
N ALA A 183 17.14 0.59 -10.59
CA ALA A 183 17.08 2.02 -10.35
C ALA A 183 15.65 2.46 -10.02
N LEU A 184 14.67 2.01 -10.83
CA LEU A 184 13.25 2.29 -10.60
C LEU A 184 12.74 1.64 -9.31
N ALA A 185 13.16 0.40 -9.01
CA ALA A 185 12.81 -0.24 -7.74
C ALA A 185 13.36 0.54 -6.54
N GLY A 186 14.64 0.95 -6.60
CA GLY A 186 15.26 1.80 -5.58
C GLY A 186 14.49 3.11 -5.39
N LEU A 187 14.17 3.81 -6.48
CA LEU A 187 13.39 5.04 -6.44
C LEU A 187 12.01 4.85 -5.79
N LEU A 188 11.27 3.80 -6.19
CA LEU A 188 9.95 3.50 -5.61
C LEU A 188 10.05 3.15 -4.12
N PHE A 189 11.06 2.39 -3.69
CA PHE A 189 11.28 2.15 -2.27
C PHE A 189 11.71 3.42 -1.52
N GLY A 190 12.47 4.31 -2.15
CA GLY A 190 12.81 5.63 -1.60
C GLY A 190 11.58 6.51 -1.42
N LEU A 191 10.67 6.51 -2.39
CA LEU A 191 9.39 7.22 -2.29
C LEU A 191 8.52 6.63 -1.16
N ALA A 192 8.45 5.30 -1.07
CA ALA A 192 7.76 4.61 0.03
C ALA A 192 8.33 5.01 1.40
N PHE A 193 9.67 5.09 1.52
CA PHE A 193 10.37 5.56 2.72
C PHE A 193 10.01 7.01 3.08
N THR A 194 9.89 7.88 2.08
CA THR A 194 9.45 9.28 2.32
C THR A 194 7.96 9.44 2.57
N PHE A 195 7.12 8.43 2.32
CA PHE A 195 5.76 8.38 2.83
C PHE A 195 5.74 7.91 4.29
N LYS A 196 6.51 6.86 4.62
CA LYS A 196 6.61 6.32 5.97
C LYS A 196 7.97 5.66 6.22
N GLN A 197 8.59 6.00 7.35
CA GLN A 197 9.98 5.69 7.66
C GLN A 197 10.26 4.19 7.73
N ASN A 198 9.29 3.39 8.18
CA ASN A 198 9.46 1.93 8.32
C ASN A 198 9.79 1.24 6.99
N ALA A 199 9.47 1.86 5.85
CA ALA A 199 9.90 1.38 4.54
C ALA A 199 11.42 1.42 4.31
N PHE A 200 12.24 1.94 5.25
CA PHE A 200 13.71 1.87 5.17
C PHE A 200 14.20 0.43 5.00
N ILE A 201 13.48 -0.55 5.55
CA ILE A 201 13.80 -1.99 5.43
C ILE A 201 13.87 -2.42 3.95
N PHE A 202 13.11 -1.77 3.07
CA PHE A 202 13.11 -2.08 1.64
C PHE A 202 14.37 -1.59 0.91
N ALA A 203 15.22 -0.75 1.51
CA ALA A 203 16.44 -0.23 0.88
C ALA A 203 17.39 -1.35 0.42
N LEU A 204 17.43 -2.46 1.16
CA LEU A 204 18.32 -3.59 0.89
C LEU A 204 17.79 -4.52 -0.21
N VAL A 205 16.49 -4.47 -0.50
CA VAL A 205 15.79 -5.46 -1.33
C VAL A 205 16.33 -5.50 -2.77
N PRO A 206 16.43 -4.39 -3.52
CA PRO A 206 16.96 -4.44 -4.88
C PRO A 206 18.40 -4.97 -4.94
N GLY A 207 19.23 -4.64 -3.94
CA GLY A 207 20.61 -5.10 -3.86
C GLY A 207 20.72 -6.60 -3.62
N ILE A 208 19.95 -7.13 -2.66
CA ILE A 208 19.88 -8.59 -2.40
C ILE A 208 19.42 -9.32 -3.66
N VAL A 209 18.37 -8.83 -4.32
CA VAL A 209 17.86 -9.43 -5.56
C VAL A 209 18.90 -9.38 -6.69
N ALA A 210 19.64 -8.28 -6.83
CA ALA A 210 20.69 -8.15 -7.85
C ALA A 210 21.89 -9.08 -7.60
N LEU A 211 22.27 -9.30 -6.35
CA LEU A 211 23.40 -10.17 -5.98
C LEU A 211 23.04 -11.67 -6.04
N THR A 212 21.76 -12.01 -5.86
CA THR A 212 21.26 -13.40 -5.88
C THR A 212 20.63 -13.81 -7.22
N ALA A 213 20.57 -12.89 -8.19
CA ALA A 213 20.01 -13.17 -9.51
C ALA A 213 20.82 -14.25 -10.26
N PRO A 214 20.18 -15.34 -10.71
CA PRO A 214 20.87 -16.41 -11.44
C PRO A 214 21.59 -15.89 -12.70
N GLY A 215 22.86 -16.25 -12.86
CA GLY A 215 23.67 -15.89 -14.04
C GLY A 215 24.21 -14.45 -14.04
N GLN A 216 23.94 -13.65 -13.01
CA GLN A 216 24.47 -12.29 -12.91
C GLN A 216 25.94 -12.29 -12.44
N LYS A 217 26.82 -11.61 -13.18
CA LYS A 217 28.22 -11.42 -12.77
C LYS A 217 28.28 -10.51 -11.53
N LEU A 218 29.12 -10.85 -10.55
CA LEU A 218 29.26 -10.10 -9.29
C LEU A 218 29.49 -8.60 -9.51
N ARG A 219 30.39 -8.20 -10.43
CA ARG A 219 30.65 -6.79 -10.76
C ARG A 219 29.39 -6.05 -11.23
N ILE A 220 28.53 -6.72 -11.99
CA ILE A 220 27.25 -6.16 -12.43
C ILE A 220 26.29 -6.07 -11.25
N GLY A 221 26.22 -7.11 -10.41
CA GLY A 221 25.46 -7.12 -9.15
C GLY A 221 25.81 -5.94 -8.24
N ILE A 222 27.10 -5.70 -7.96
CA ILE A 222 27.57 -4.59 -7.13
C ILE A 222 27.18 -3.23 -7.76
N SER A 223 27.42 -3.05 -9.06
CA SER A 223 27.02 -1.82 -9.76
C SER A 223 25.50 -1.59 -9.68
N CYS A 224 24.73 -2.66 -9.77
CA CYS A 224 23.28 -2.64 -9.60
C CYS A 224 22.87 -2.23 -8.17
N CYS A 225 23.53 -2.75 -7.13
CA CYS A 225 23.31 -2.34 -5.74
C CYS A 225 23.58 -0.86 -5.52
N ILE A 226 24.69 -0.34 -6.06
CA ILE A 226 25.07 1.07 -5.96
C ILE A 226 23.98 1.94 -6.61
N VAL A 227 23.57 1.59 -7.83
CA VAL A 227 22.53 2.33 -8.55
C VAL A 227 21.22 2.33 -7.78
N SER A 228 20.76 1.19 -7.26
CA SER A 228 19.52 1.14 -6.48
C SER A 228 19.63 1.87 -5.14
N GLY A 229 20.80 1.86 -4.50
CA GLY A 229 21.05 2.59 -3.25
C GLY A 229 21.01 4.09 -3.48
N ILE A 230 21.65 4.59 -4.54
CA ILE A 230 21.60 6.01 -4.93
C ILE A 230 20.15 6.41 -5.21
N THR A 231 19.41 5.67 -6.05
CA THR A 231 18.03 6.05 -6.39
C THR A 231 17.06 5.94 -5.21
N PHE A 232 17.30 5.04 -4.26
CA PHE A 232 16.57 4.99 -2.99
C PHE A 232 16.77 6.27 -2.16
N LEU A 233 17.99 6.80 -2.10
CA LEU A 233 18.30 7.98 -1.31
C LEU A 233 17.81 9.29 -1.94
N VAL A 234 17.60 9.34 -3.27
CA VAL A 234 17.22 10.57 -3.98
C VAL A 234 16.02 11.31 -3.36
N PRO A 235 14.86 10.66 -3.08
CA PRO A 235 13.72 11.36 -2.49
C PRO A 235 14.03 11.92 -1.09
N PHE A 236 14.71 11.14 -0.24
CA PHE A 236 15.07 11.59 1.10
C PHE A 236 16.07 12.76 1.07
N VAL A 237 17.12 12.67 0.25
CA VAL A 237 18.14 13.71 0.11
C VAL A 237 17.51 15.01 -0.41
N ALA A 238 16.51 14.94 -1.29
CA ALA A 238 15.79 16.12 -1.76
C ALA A 238 15.09 16.87 -0.61
N PHE A 239 14.34 16.16 0.24
CA PHE A 239 13.72 16.77 1.42
C PHE A 239 14.76 17.24 2.45
N ALA A 240 15.73 16.41 2.79
CA ALA A 240 16.81 16.75 3.72
C ALA A 240 17.56 18.02 3.31
N THR A 241 17.91 18.14 2.02
CA THR A 241 18.61 19.32 1.48
C THR A 241 17.72 20.55 1.51
N HIS A 242 16.41 20.40 1.24
CA HIS A 242 15.45 21.50 1.33
C HIS A 242 15.39 22.07 2.76
N TYR A 243 15.17 21.23 3.78
CA TYR A 243 15.14 21.67 5.17
C TYR A 243 16.49 22.22 5.65
N TRP A 244 17.60 21.58 5.26
CA TRP A 244 18.93 22.11 5.53
C TRP A 244 19.12 23.52 4.96
N SER A 245 18.72 23.74 3.71
CA SER A 245 18.90 25.03 3.04
C SER A 245 18.10 26.17 3.68
N LEU A 246 17.03 25.84 4.40
CA LEU A 246 16.20 26.78 5.14
C LEU A 246 16.63 26.94 6.61
N GLY A 247 17.64 26.20 7.07
CA GLY A 247 18.12 26.25 8.45
C GLY A 247 17.35 25.36 9.43
N TYR A 248 16.41 24.54 8.96
CA TYR A 248 15.50 23.72 9.78
C TYR A 248 15.87 22.22 9.80
N TRP A 249 17.17 21.91 9.78
CA TRP A 249 17.65 20.52 9.77
C TRP A 249 17.26 19.78 11.06
N ASN A 250 17.36 20.44 12.21
CA ASN A 250 17.14 19.80 13.50
C ASN A 250 15.67 19.41 13.70
N GLU A 251 14.75 20.29 13.30
CA GLU A 251 13.30 20.10 13.34
C GLU A 251 12.89 18.96 12.40
N PHE A 252 13.40 18.99 11.17
CA PHE A 252 13.19 17.90 10.22
C PHE A 252 13.68 16.56 10.77
N TRP A 253 14.91 16.51 11.30
CA TRP A 253 15.49 15.28 11.82
C TRP A 253 14.78 14.77 13.08
N GLU A 254 14.39 15.68 13.98
CA GLU A 254 13.64 15.36 15.19
C GLU A 254 12.28 14.75 14.82
N GLY A 255 11.49 15.41 13.98
CA GLY A 255 10.16 14.95 13.58
C GLY A 255 10.21 13.69 12.68
N PHE A 256 11.12 13.66 11.70
CA PHE A 256 11.20 12.54 10.77
C PHE A 256 11.81 11.28 11.41
N TYR A 257 12.92 11.41 12.16
CA TYR A 257 13.68 10.25 12.64
C TYR A 257 13.63 10.08 14.16
N VAL A 258 14.02 11.10 14.93
CA VAL A 258 14.24 10.94 16.38
C VAL A 258 12.94 10.57 17.09
N TYR A 259 11.85 11.28 16.81
CA TYR A 259 10.53 11.00 17.37
C TYR A 259 10.10 9.55 17.07
N ASN A 260 10.13 9.12 15.81
CA ASN A 260 9.76 7.75 15.43
C ASN A 260 10.65 6.67 16.05
N SER A 261 11.95 6.95 16.25
CA SER A 261 12.85 6.01 16.90
C SER A 261 12.47 5.77 18.36
N ARG A 262 12.07 6.82 19.10
CA ARG A 262 11.57 6.72 20.48
C ARG A 262 10.29 5.87 20.57
N TYR A 263 9.41 5.96 19.57
CA TYR A 263 8.21 5.11 19.46
C TYR A 263 8.52 3.63 19.20
N THR A 264 9.71 3.33 18.67
CA THR A 264 10.09 1.96 18.26
C THR A 264 10.84 1.22 19.37
N THR A 265 11.68 1.90 20.14
CA THR A 265 12.60 1.32 21.15
C THR A 265 11.96 0.78 22.42
N SER A 266 10.64 0.84 22.59
CA SER A 266 9.92 0.40 23.80
C SER A 266 9.52 -1.09 23.81
N THR A 267 10.15 -1.95 23.00
CA THR A 267 9.61 -3.26 22.57
C THR A 267 10.47 -4.49 22.89
N ASP A 268 10.89 -4.71 24.14
CA ASP A 268 11.81 -5.81 24.47
C ASP A 268 11.19 -7.23 24.58
N ILE A 269 9.85 -7.38 24.63
CA ILE A 269 9.18 -8.72 24.71
C ILE A 269 8.01 -8.84 23.70
N SER A 270 7.68 -7.78 22.97
CA SER A 270 6.47 -7.70 22.16
C SER A 270 6.61 -8.23 20.73
N LEU A 271 7.81 -8.47 20.18
CA LEU A 271 7.94 -8.81 18.74
C LEU A 271 7.13 -10.06 18.35
N LEU A 272 7.21 -11.15 19.12
CA LEU A 272 6.43 -12.37 18.84
C LEU A 272 4.92 -12.15 19.03
N LYS A 273 4.52 -11.36 20.04
CA LYS A 273 3.11 -11.00 20.28
C LYS A 273 2.57 -10.09 19.17
N ASN A 274 3.40 -9.18 18.67
CA ASN A 274 3.13 -8.27 17.56
C ASN A 274 3.06 -9.07 16.26
N MET A 275 3.96 -10.04 16.03
CA MET A 275 3.87 -10.97 14.91
C MET A 275 2.56 -11.77 14.95
N ALA A 276 2.18 -12.32 16.12
CA ALA A 276 0.94 -13.07 16.25
C ALA A 276 -0.29 -12.20 15.94
N SER A 277 -0.35 -10.98 16.48
CA SER A 277 -1.46 -10.04 16.23
C SER A 277 -1.47 -9.49 14.80
N VAL A 278 -0.32 -9.33 14.14
CA VAL A 278 -0.20 -8.96 12.72
C VAL A 278 -0.68 -10.08 11.81
N VAL A 279 -0.37 -11.33 12.17
CA VAL A 279 -0.62 -12.51 11.35
C VAL A 279 -2.04 -13.07 11.56
N GLN A 280 -2.58 -12.96 12.78
CA GLN A 280 -3.90 -13.46 13.16
C GLN A 280 -5.05 -12.99 12.24
N PRO A 281 -5.14 -11.71 11.81
CA PRO A 281 -6.19 -11.23 10.92
C PRO A 281 -6.24 -11.98 9.59
N TYR A 282 -5.09 -12.43 9.07
CA TYR A 282 -5.03 -13.13 7.79
C TYR A 282 -5.60 -14.54 7.84
N GLY A 283 -5.54 -15.22 8.99
CA GLY A 283 -6.03 -16.58 9.17
C GLY A 283 -5.59 -17.52 8.04
N LEU A 284 -6.55 -18.02 7.24
CA LEU A 284 -6.26 -18.95 6.15
C LEU A 284 -5.50 -18.34 4.97
N PHE A 285 -5.47 -17.01 4.82
CA PHE A 285 -4.70 -16.39 3.74
C PHE A 285 -3.20 -16.70 3.83
N LEU A 286 -2.71 -17.03 5.02
CA LEU A 286 -1.31 -17.42 5.26
C LEU A 286 -0.94 -18.76 4.61
N LEU A 287 -1.92 -19.60 4.27
CA LEU A 287 -1.67 -20.83 3.52
C LEU A 287 -1.28 -20.55 2.06
N PHE A 288 -1.73 -19.42 1.47
CA PHE A 288 -1.44 -19.10 0.08
C PHE A 288 0.04 -18.82 -0.19
N PRO A 289 0.77 -18.03 0.64
CA PRO A 289 2.22 -17.94 0.54
C PRO A 289 2.94 -19.29 0.52
N VAL A 290 2.53 -20.23 1.38
CA VAL A 290 3.14 -21.57 1.46
C VAL A 290 2.88 -22.37 0.18
N LEU A 291 1.62 -22.41 -0.28
CA LEU A 291 1.24 -23.14 -1.50
C LEU A 291 1.88 -22.52 -2.75
N ALA A 292 1.92 -21.19 -2.85
CA ALA A 292 2.61 -20.48 -3.91
C ALA A 292 4.10 -20.80 -3.92
N THR A 293 4.74 -20.87 -2.74
CA THR A 293 6.16 -21.23 -2.59
C THR A 293 6.45 -22.62 -3.15
N VAL A 294 5.68 -23.63 -2.73
CA VAL A 294 5.80 -25.00 -3.24
C VAL A 294 5.62 -25.03 -4.77
N ARG A 295 4.65 -24.28 -5.29
CA ARG A 295 4.38 -24.22 -6.73
C ARG A 295 5.51 -23.56 -7.51
N LEU A 296 6.03 -22.43 -7.05
CA LEU A 296 7.08 -21.69 -7.75
C LEU A 296 8.40 -22.46 -7.75
N TRP A 297 8.73 -23.12 -6.63
CA TRP A 297 9.88 -24.02 -6.54
C TRP A 297 9.80 -25.07 -7.66
N ARG A 298 8.67 -25.78 -7.79
CA ARG A 298 8.51 -26.87 -8.77
C ARG A 298 8.56 -26.45 -10.24
N THR A 299 8.42 -25.16 -10.55
CA THR A 299 8.15 -24.69 -11.93
C THR A 299 9.19 -23.74 -12.50
N LYS A 300 10.42 -23.85 -12.01
CA LYS A 300 11.58 -23.08 -12.49
C LYS A 300 11.41 -21.56 -12.37
N HIS A 301 10.50 -21.08 -11.52
CA HIS A 301 10.34 -19.65 -11.20
C HIS A 301 11.18 -19.26 -9.97
N GLN A 302 12.40 -19.78 -9.85
CA GLN A 302 13.24 -19.61 -8.64
C GLN A 302 13.55 -18.14 -8.31
N HIS A 303 13.81 -17.31 -9.33
CA HIS A 303 14.01 -15.87 -9.13
C HIS A 303 12.79 -15.21 -8.48
N ASN A 304 11.60 -15.42 -9.07
CA ASN A 304 10.36 -14.83 -8.55
C ASN A 304 10.00 -15.38 -7.17
N LEU A 305 10.32 -16.65 -6.89
CA LEU A 305 10.19 -17.20 -5.55
C LEU A 305 11.05 -16.42 -4.55
N GLY A 306 12.33 -16.18 -4.86
CA GLY A 306 13.22 -15.38 -4.03
C GLY A 306 12.67 -13.98 -3.77
N VAL A 307 12.19 -13.29 -4.82
CA VAL A 307 11.57 -11.96 -4.69
C VAL A 307 10.34 -11.99 -3.77
N ILE A 308 9.45 -12.98 -3.92
CA ILE A 308 8.23 -13.11 -3.10
C ILE A 308 8.57 -13.41 -1.63
N LEU A 309 9.56 -14.27 -1.37
CA LEU A 309 10.00 -14.58 -0.01
C LEU A 309 10.63 -13.37 0.67
N ILE A 310 11.47 -12.62 -0.04
CA ILE A 310 12.04 -11.35 0.44
C ILE A 310 10.91 -10.33 0.71
N TRP A 311 9.91 -10.25 -0.17
CA TRP A 311 8.76 -9.37 0.02
C TRP A 311 7.95 -9.76 1.26
N LEU A 312 7.61 -11.04 1.44
CA LEU A 312 6.92 -11.52 2.64
C LEU A 312 7.68 -11.19 3.92
N LEU A 313 8.99 -11.48 3.93
CA LEU A 313 9.85 -11.24 5.09
C LEU A 313 9.91 -9.75 5.43
N THR A 314 10.20 -8.90 4.45
CA THR A 314 10.34 -7.46 4.67
C THR A 314 8.99 -6.80 5.01
N ALA A 315 7.89 -7.22 4.39
CA ALA A 315 6.55 -6.76 4.77
C ALA A 315 6.18 -7.17 6.21
N LEU A 316 6.54 -8.38 6.63
CA LEU A 316 6.34 -8.82 8.01
C LEU A 316 7.17 -8.00 8.99
N LEU A 317 8.45 -7.76 8.66
CA LEU A 317 9.33 -6.92 9.49
C LEU A 317 8.77 -5.49 9.62
N VAL A 318 8.30 -4.89 8.52
CA VAL A 318 7.65 -3.56 8.55
C VAL A 318 6.41 -3.57 9.44
N ALA A 319 5.56 -4.60 9.32
CA ALA A 319 4.34 -4.73 10.12
C ALA A 319 4.61 -4.95 11.62
N THR A 320 5.78 -5.49 11.98
CA THR A 320 6.14 -5.81 13.37
C THR A 320 7.12 -4.80 13.98
N ALA A 321 7.66 -3.88 13.17
CA ALA A 321 8.65 -2.91 13.61
C ALA A 321 8.07 -1.84 14.54
N THR A 322 6.75 -1.76 14.72
CA THR A 322 6.11 -0.77 15.59
C THR A 322 5.74 -1.34 16.95
N ALA A 323 5.80 -0.49 17.98
CA ALA A 323 5.39 -0.84 19.33
C ALA A 323 3.89 -1.14 19.44
N SER A 324 3.08 -0.46 18.64
CA SER A 324 1.65 -0.73 18.51
C SER A 324 1.33 -1.53 17.24
N SER A 325 0.52 -2.57 17.39
CA SER A 325 -0.09 -3.30 16.28
C SER A 325 -1.35 -2.56 15.83
N SER A 326 -1.21 -1.54 14.97
CA SER A 326 -2.35 -1.05 14.18
C SER A 326 -2.53 -1.92 12.93
N SER A 327 -3.78 -2.09 12.50
CA SER A 327 -4.11 -2.81 11.27
C SER A 327 -3.61 -2.09 10.02
N ASN A 328 -3.33 -0.79 10.06
CA ASN A 328 -2.79 -0.05 8.91
C ASN A 328 -1.39 -0.54 8.49
N TYR A 329 -0.56 -1.03 9.42
CA TYR A 329 0.77 -1.58 9.15
C TYR A 329 0.74 -2.87 8.32
N LEU A 330 -0.45 -3.45 8.11
CA LEU A 330 -0.67 -4.65 7.33
C LEU A 330 -0.65 -4.40 5.82
N TRP A 331 -0.73 -3.14 5.36
CA TRP A 331 -0.78 -2.80 3.94
C TRP A 331 0.32 -3.46 3.09
N PRO A 332 1.63 -3.40 3.44
CA PRO A 332 2.68 -4.07 2.67
C PRO A 332 2.47 -5.59 2.52
N LEU A 333 1.90 -6.22 3.55
CA LEU A 333 1.66 -7.66 3.60
C LEU A 333 0.42 -8.06 2.78
N ASN A 334 -0.63 -7.21 2.74
CA ASN A 334 -1.81 -7.39 1.89
C ASN A 334 -1.43 -7.60 0.41
N PHE A 335 -0.50 -6.80 -0.13
CA PHE A 335 -0.11 -6.90 -1.54
C PHE A 335 0.57 -8.22 -1.88
N VAL A 336 1.53 -8.68 -1.06
CA VAL A 336 2.24 -9.93 -1.34
C VAL A 336 1.35 -11.16 -1.11
N ILE A 337 0.47 -11.10 -0.11
CA ILE A 337 -0.54 -12.15 0.10
C ILE A 337 -1.48 -12.20 -1.11
N ALA A 338 -1.98 -11.07 -1.61
CA ALA A 338 -2.80 -11.06 -2.82
C ALA A 338 -2.09 -11.68 -4.04
N VAL A 339 -0.79 -11.42 -4.22
CA VAL A 339 0.02 -12.02 -5.30
C VAL A 339 0.10 -13.54 -5.13
N THR A 340 0.45 -14.02 -3.93
CA THR A 340 0.59 -15.46 -3.65
C THR A 340 -0.75 -16.19 -3.71
N THR A 341 -1.84 -15.55 -3.29
CA THR A 341 -3.21 -16.01 -3.49
C THR A 341 -3.52 -16.20 -4.97
N GLY A 342 -3.22 -15.21 -5.82
CA GLY A 342 -3.45 -15.34 -7.27
C GLY A 342 -2.61 -16.44 -7.93
N ILE A 343 -1.38 -16.65 -7.49
CA ILE A 343 -0.52 -17.75 -7.97
C ILE A 343 -1.14 -19.10 -7.59
N THR A 344 -1.58 -19.23 -6.34
CA THR A 344 -2.18 -20.46 -5.82
C THR A 344 -3.50 -20.78 -6.51
N PHE A 345 -4.37 -19.79 -6.70
CA PHE A 345 -5.64 -20.00 -7.41
C PHE A 345 -5.44 -20.45 -8.85
N ASN A 346 -4.50 -19.84 -9.59
CA ASN A 346 -4.18 -20.29 -10.95
C ASN A 346 -3.70 -21.76 -10.95
N TRP A 347 -2.90 -22.13 -9.96
CA TRP A 347 -2.44 -23.51 -9.84
C TRP A 347 -3.59 -24.49 -9.55
N LEU A 348 -4.42 -24.22 -8.53
CA LEU A 348 -5.59 -25.03 -8.20
C LEU A 348 -6.57 -25.13 -9.37
N TRP A 349 -6.78 -24.02 -10.09
CA TRP A 349 -7.62 -23.96 -11.27
C TRP A 349 -7.12 -24.84 -12.42
N ARG A 350 -5.80 -24.98 -12.59
CA ARG A 350 -5.23 -25.92 -13.57
C ARG A 350 -5.29 -27.37 -13.07
N CYS A 351 -5.17 -27.60 -11.76
CA CYS A 351 -5.31 -28.94 -11.20
C CYS A 351 -6.71 -29.53 -11.41
N ARG A 352 -7.75 -28.69 -11.47
CA ARG A 352 -9.14 -29.16 -11.72
C ARG A 352 -9.32 -29.81 -13.10
N THR A 353 -8.47 -29.47 -14.07
CA THR A 353 -8.52 -30.02 -15.43
C THR A 353 -7.62 -31.24 -15.59
N LEU A 354 -6.92 -31.68 -14.54
CA LEU A 354 -6.15 -32.91 -14.56
C LEU A 354 -7.09 -34.13 -14.52
N THR A 355 -6.66 -35.22 -15.17
CA THR A 355 -7.42 -36.47 -15.30
C THR A 355 -7.49 -37.27 -14.01
N SER A 356 -6.57 -37.06 -13.06
CA SER A 356 -6.58 -37.81 -11.80
C SER A 356 -7.73 -37.33 -10.88
N SER A 357 -8.58 -38.27 -10.46
CA SER A 357 -9.78 -37.98 -9.67
C SER A 357 -9.45 -37.36 -8.30
N TRP A 358 -8.32 -37.73 -7.69
CA TRP A 358 -7.89 -37.24 -6.37
C TRP A 358 -7.43 -35.78 -6.39
N GLN A 359 -6.59 -35.38 -7.35
CA GLN A 359 -6.11 -33.99 -7.44
C GLN A 359 -7.25 -33.02 -7.76
N ARG A 360 -8.18 -33.44 -8.62
CA ARG A 360 -9.39 -32.67 -8.94
C ARG A 360 -10.28 -32.51 -7.71
N LYS A 361 -10.56 -33.58 -6.97
CA LYS A 361 -11.36 -33.54 -5.72
C LYS A 361 -10.70 -32.65 -4.66
N GLY A 362 -9.40 -32.77 -4.47
CA GLY A 362 -8.65 -31.94 -3.51
C GLY A 362 -8.68 -30.46 -3.88
N ALA A 363 -8.46 -30.10 -5.15
CA ALA A 363 -8.52 -28.71 -5.60
C ALA A 363 -9.93 -28.10 -5.44
N LEU A 364 -10.97 -28.87 -5.74
CA LEU A 364 -12.36 -28.45 -5.54
C LEU A 364 -12.68 -28.26 -4.05
N ALA A 365 -12.26 -29.19 -3.18
CA ALA A 365 -12.47 -29.08 -1.74
C ALA A 365 -11.80 -27.84 -1.15
N VAL A 366 -10.53 -27.59 -1.48
CA VAL A 366 -9.80 -26.39 -1.01
C VAL A 366 -10.48 -25.11 -1.51
N THR A 367 -10.90 -25.06 -2.78
CA THR A 367 -11.60 -23.91 -3.34
C THR A 367 -12.94 -23.68 -2.64
N LEU A 368 -13.71 -24.74 -2.39
CA LEU A 368 -15.00 -24.67 -1.71
C LEU A 368 -14.86 -24.19 -0.27
N VAL A 369 -13.93 -24.77 0.50
CA VAL A 369 -13.64 -24.36 1.89
C VAL A 369 -13.25 -22.89 1.93
N PHE A 370 -12.39 -22.44 1.02
CA PHE A 370 -12.03 -21.03 0.93
C PHE A 370 -13.25 -20.13 0.63
N MET A 371 -14.09 -20.52 -0.33
CA MET A 371 -15.29 -19.74 -0.68
C MET A 371 -16.29 -19.67 0.49
N VAL A 372 -16.49 -20.78 1.21
CA VAL A 372 -17.36 -20.80 2.40
C VAL A 372 -16.81 -19.87 3.47
N LEU A 373 -15.52 -19.95 3.77
CA LEU A 373 -14.91 -19.14 4.83
C LEU A 373 -14.80 -17.67 4.44
N LEU A 374 -14.59 -17.38 3.16
CA LEU A 374 -14.71 -16.04 2.61
C LEU A 374 -16.14 -15.52 2.79
N GLY A 375 -17.16 -16.29 2.39
CA GLY A 375 -18.55 -15.93 2.58
C GLY A 375 -18.91 -15.67 4.05
N THR A 376 -18.49 -16.55 4.97
CA THR A 376 -18.69 -16.37 6.41
C THR A 376 -18.02 -15.09 6.91
N ARG A 377 -16.77 -14.81 6.50
CA ARG A 377 -16.06 -13.59 6.91
C ARG A 377 -16.66 -12.33 6.29
N VAL A 378 -17.10 -12.37 5.05
CA VAL A 378 -17.84 -11.26 4.42
C VAL A 378 -19.10 -10.97 5.22
N ILE A 379 -19.89 -12.00 5.56
CA ILE A 379 -21.11 -11.83 6.35
C ILE A 379 -20.79 -11.26 7.74
N LEU A 380 -19.84 -11.85 8.46
CA LEU A 380 -19.45 -11.39 9.79
C LEU A 380 -18.85 -9.98 9.77
N GLY A 381 -18.01 -9.69 8.77
CA GLY A 381 -17.41 -8.38 8.56
C GLY A 381 -18.44 -7.34 8.15
N SER A 382 -19.43 -7.70 7.35
CA SER A 382 -20.58 -6.86 7.04
C SER A 382 -21.42 -6.57 8.28
N VAL A 383 -21.71 -7.56 9.12
CA VAL A 383 -22.45 -7.38 10.37
C VAL A 383 -21.66 -6.49 11.36
N ALA A 384 -20.37 -6.75 11.55
CA ALA A 384 -19.50 -5.91 12.38
C ALA A 384 -19.35 -4.50 11.81
N SER A 385 -19.30 -4.36 10.48
CA SER A 385 -19.29 -3.04 9.83
C SER A 385 -20.62 -2.32 9.99
N VAL A 386 -21.75 -3.01 10.12
CA VAL A 386 -23.04 -2.38 10.45
C VAL A 386 -23.01 -1.85 11.88
N GLU A 387 -22.45 -2.59 12.84
CA GLU A 387 -22.26 -2.08 14.21
C GLU A 387 -21.29 -0.89 14.24
N ASN A 388 -20.20 -0.92 13.48
CA ASN A 388 -19.31 0.23 13.34
C ASN A 388 -20.02 1.38 12.62
N ILE A 389 -20.82 1.12 11.57
CA ILE A 389 -21.66 2.12 10.91
C ILE A 389 -22.69 2.68 11.88
N ASP A 390 -23.21 1.91 12.83
CA ASP A 390 -24.15 2.38 13.86
C ASP A 390 -23.43 3.19 14.95
N ILE A 391 -22.18 2.83 15.29
CA ILE A 391 -21.31 3.63 16.17
C ILE A 391 -20.90 4.94 15.47
N LEU A 392 -20.58 4.89 14.17
CA LEU A 392 -20.30 6.03 13.30
C LEU A 392 -21.58 6.86 13.03
N ALA A 393 -22.74 6.22 12.92
CA ALA A 393 -24.05 6.85 12.83
C ALA A 393 -24.40 7.53 14.16
N ALA A 394 -24.01 6.92 15.28
CA ALA A 394 -24.12 7.51 16.61
C ALA A 394 -23.08 8.61 16.83
N GLN A 395 -21.91 8.61 16.19
CA GLN A 395 -20.97 9.75 16.14
C GLN A 395 -21.47 10.88 15.23
N THR A 396 -22.24 10.56 14.19
CA THR A 396 -22.90 11.58 13.35
C THR A 396 -24.19 12.10 13.99
N GLN A 397 -24.89 11.31 14.83
CA GLN A 397 -26.07 11.74 15.60
C GLN A 397 -25.74 12.39 16.95
N LYS A 398 -24.78 11.86 17.71
CA LYS A 398 -24.12 12.61 18.78
C LYS A 398 -23.11 13.52 18.10
N LYS A 399 -23.53 14.75 17.80
CA LYS A 399 -22.68 15.91 17.51
C LYS A 399 -21.63 16.15 18.62
N VAL A 400 -20.71 15.22 18.82
CA VAL A 400 -19.45 15.48 19.52
C VAL A 400 -18.51 15.94 18.42
N GLY A 401 -18.70 17.21 18.02
CA GLY A 401 -17.84 17.90 17.06
C GLY A 401 -18.24 17.80 15.58
N GLY A 402 -19.49 18.10 15.22
CA GLY A 402 -19.80 18.34 13.81
C GLY A 402 -21.28 18.26 13.45
N THR A 403 -22.00 19.37 13.61
CA THR A 403 -22.95 19.77 12.55
C THR A 403 -22.27 19.61 11.20
N ALA A 404 -23.02 19.30 10.12
CA ALA A 404 -22.56 19.53 8.75
C ALA A 404 -21.62 20.74 8.75
N ALA A 405 -20.34 20.52 8.46
CA ALA A 405 -19.30 21.50 8.70
C ALA A 405 -19.53 22.68 7.74
N THR A 406 -20.44 23.57 8.11
CA THR A 406 -20.02 24.95 8.31
C THR A 406 -18.87 24.85 9.28
N PHE A 407 -17.67 24.77 8.70
CA PHE A 407 -16.45 24.95 9.47
C PHE A 407 -16.62 26.23 10.28
N PRO A 408 -15.97 26.32 11.44
CA PRO A 408 -15.97 27.53 12.21
C PRO A 408 -15.61 28.69 11.28
N ASP A 409 -16.29 29.83 11.40
CA ASP A 409 -15.98 30.97 10.55
C ASP A 409 -14.46 31.28 10.64
N PRO A 410 -13.85 31.92 9.65
CA PRO A 410 -12.41 32.24 9.68
C PRO A 410 -11.93 32.83 11.02
N ASP A 411 -12.75 33.59 11.73
CA ASP A 411 -12.47 34.15 13.06
C ASP A 411 -12.43 33.08 14.16
N THR A 412 -13.11 31.96 13.98
CA THR A 412 -13.09 30.84 14.91
C THR A 412 -11.90 29.91 14.65
N VAL A 413 -11.46 29.72 13.41
CA VAL A 413 -10.17 29.07 13.13
C VAL A 413 -9.01 29.93 13.64
N THR A 414 -9.09 31.24 13.42
CA THR A 414 -8.14 32.22 13.95
C THR A 414 -8.14 32.18 15.48
N ARG A 415 -9.31 32.15 16.13
CA ARG A 415 -9.41 31.95 17.59
C ARG A 415 -8.86 30.62 18.07
N ILE A 416 -9.06 29.50 17.36
CA ILE A 416 -8.46 28.23 17.76
C ILE A 416 -6.93 28.31 17.66
N ILE A 417 -6.40 28.97 16.64
CA ILE A 417 -4.96 29.22 16.48
C ILE A 417 -4.45 30.18 17.58
N GLU A 418 -5.17 31.26 17.89
CA GLU A 418 -4.83 32.22 18.94
C GLU A 418 -4.92 31.61 20.34
N THR A 419 -5.96 30.84 20.63
CA THR A 419 -6.12 30.08 21.87
C THR A 419 -5.06 28.99 21.98
N ALA A 420 -4.73 28.27 20.90
CA ALA A 420 -3.61 27.33 20.90
C ALA A 420 -2.29 28.06 21.22
N LYS A 421 -2.05 29.24 20.63
CA LYS A 421 -0.90 30.11 20.94
C LYS A 421 -0.89 30.60 22.39
N GLU A 422 -2.06 30.94 22.97
CA GLU A 422 -2.19 31.34 24.38
C GLU A 422 -1.90 30.17 25.33
N TYR A 423 -2.26 28.93 24.96
CA TYR A 423 -1.99 27.73 25.76
C TYR A 423 -0.58 27.16 25.53
N THR A 424 0.11 27.53 24.46
CA THR A 424 1.52 27.17 24.19
C THR A 424 2.48 28.31 24.53
N ALA A 425 2.14 29.17 25.49
CA ALA A 425 2.77 30.47 25.79
C ALA A 425 4.31 30.56 25.95
N GLU A 426 5.06 29.46 25.82
CA GLU A 426 6.53 29.46 25.76
C GLU A 426 7.14 28.92 24.46
N SER A 427 6.33 28.49 23.48
CA SER A 427 6.81 28.03 22.17
C SER A 427 5.90 28.52 21.04
N ASP A 428 6.47 29.15 20.01
CA ASP A 428 5.80 29.54 18.76
C ASP A 428 5.26 28.35 17.92
N THR A 429 5.23 27.14 18.50
CA THR A 429 4.83 25.89 17.85
C THR A 429 3.41 25.49 18.26
N ILE A 430 2.52 25.30 17.28
CA ILE A 430 1.17 24.77 17.54
C ILE A 430 1.26 23.26 17.72
N PHE A 431 1.06 22.78 18.95
CA PHE A 431 0.93 21.36 19.25
C PHE A 431 -0.49 20.89 18.92
N VAL A 432 -0.68 20.29 17.75
CA VAL A 432 -1.87 19.47 17.49
C VAL A 432 -1.54 18.05 17.93
N MET A 433 -1.73 17.73 19.22
CA MET A 433 -1.67 16.33 19.65
C MET A 433 -2.94 15.62 19.16
N GLY A 434 -2.79 14.79 18.13
CA GLY A 434 -3.77 13.75 17.82
C GLY A 434 -3.88 12.84 19.04
N GLY A 435 -4.97 12.98 19.79
CA GLY A 435 -5.18 12.26 21.04
C GLY A 435 -5.27 10.76 20.85
N TYR A 436 -4.14 10.08 21.01
CA TYR A 436 -4.05 8.80 21.73
C TYR A 436 -2.82 8.91 22.66
N ALA A 437 -2.88 9.84 23.61
CA ALA A 437 -2.14 9.70 24.86
C ALA A 437 -3.11 9.06 25.87
N PRO A 438 -2.65 8.09 26.69
CA PRO A 438 -3.50 7.30 27.59
C PRO A 438 -4.30 8.12 28.61
#